data_AF-A0A7Y6E2H5-F1
#
_entry.id   AF-A0A7Y6E2H5-F1
#
_cell.length_a   1.000
_cell.length_b   1.000
_cell.length_c   1.000
_cell.angle_alpha   90.00
_cell.angle_beta   90.00
_cell.angle_gamma   90.00
#
_symmetry.space_group_name_H-M   'P 1'
#
loop_
_entity.id
_entity.type
_entity.pdbx_description
1 polymer ?
#
loop_
_entity_poly.entity_id
_entity_poly.type
_entity_poly.pdbx_seq_one_letter_code
_entity_poly.pdbx_strand_id
1 'polypeptide(L)'
;GRRYAAGVQDVWMPAHEGRIAHLVIEEGLRVTARPEAAEGIERAALTVVDGDTPVGNGVEDDIVDSLIEAVLDGDGQVVFVPDGALGDADGIAAALRY
;
A
#
# COMPACT_ATOMS: atom_id res chain seq x y z
N GLY A 1 -1.09 -19.23 0.51
CA GLY A 1 -1.05 -18.65 1.87
C GLY A 1 -2.39 -18.04 2.19
N ARG A 2 -2.44 -17.00 3.05
CA ARG A 2 -3.57 -16.04 3.02
C ARG A 2 -3.64 -15.50 1.59
N ARG A 3 -4.81 -15.51 0.97
CA ARG A 3 -5.03 -15.06 -0.42
C ARG A 3 -5.36 -13.56 -0.51
N TYR A 4 -5.24 -12.85 0.61
CA TYR A 4 -5.78 -11.51 0.82
C TYR A 4 -4.93 -10.74 1.84
N ALA A 5 -4.82 -9.43 1.62
CA ALA A 5 -4.23 -8.44 2.52
C ALA A 5 -5.14 -7.21 2.63
N ALA A 6 -5.20 -6.58 3.80
CA ALA A 6 -6.02 -5.40 4.09
C ALA A 6 -5.20 -4.36 4.83
N GLY A 7 -5.43 -3.09 4.52
CA GLY A 7 -4.66 -1.99 5.09
C GLY A 7 -3.28 -1.83 4.46
N VAL A 8 -2.78 -0.61 4.51
CA VAL A 8 -1.55 -0.18 3.82
C VAL A 8 -0.31 -1.00 4.22
N GLN A 9 -0.23 -1.41 5.49
CA GLN A 9 0.88 -2.17 6.05
C GLN A 9 0.97 -3.58 5.46
N ASP A 10 -0.16 -4.28 5.39
CA ASP A 10 -0.19 -5.66 4.92
C ASP A 10 -0.09 -5.75 3.39
N VAL A 11 -0.48 -4.69 2.67
CA VAL A 11 -0.41 -4.59 1.22
C VAL A 11 1.01 -4.22 0.73
N TRP A 12 1.79 -3.51 1.56
CA TRP A 12 3.12 -2.98 1.22
C TRP A 12 4.08 -4.00 0.62
N MET A 13 4.37 -5.07 1.36
CA MET A 13 5.33 -6.08 0.90
C MET A 13 4.82 -6.88 -0.32
N PRO A 14 3.57 -7.38 -0.33
CA PRO A 14 3.05 -8.08 -1.50
C PRO A 14 3.03 -7.25 -2.79
N ALA A 15 2.85 -5.92 -2.71
CA ALA A 15 2.92 -5.03 -3.86
C ALA A 15 4.32 -5.03 -4.48
N HIS A 16 5.35 -4.78 -3.65
CA HIS A 16 6.75 -4.70 -4.09
C HIS A 16 7.32 -6.05 -4.53
N GLU A 17 6.74 -7.16 -4.08
CA GLU A 17 7.12 -8.51 -4.51
C GLU A 17 6.34 -8.99 -5.76
N GLY A 18 5.49 -8.15 -6.37
CA GLY A 18 4.71 -8.49 -7.55
C GLY A 18 3.67 -9.60 -7.32
N ARG A 19 3.21 -9.74 -6.06
CA ARG A 19 2.29 -10.82 -5.64
C ARG A 19 0.82 -10.45 -5.71
N ILE A 20 0.50 -9.18 -5.93
CA ILE A 20 -0.88 -8.70 -6.00
C ILE A 20 -1.44 -8.94 -7.41
N ALA A 21 -2.63 -9.54 -7.47
CA ALA A 21 -3.41 -9.67 -8.70
C ALA A 21 -4.35 -8.47 -8.88
N HIS A 22 -5.05 -8.09 -7.81
CA HIS A 22 -5.96 -6.95 -7.78
C HIS A 22 -5.75 -6.15 -6.50
N LEU A 23 -5.52 -4.85 -6.63
CA LEU A 23 -5.55 -3.86 -5.57
C LEU A 23 -6.85 -3.06 -5.69
N VAL A 24 -7.58 -2.93 -4.59
CA VAL A 24 -8.81 -2.15 -4.49
C VAL A 24 -8.58 -1.04 -3.48
N ILE A 25 -8.91 0.19 -3.86
CA ILE A 25 -8.59 1.41 -3.09
C ILE A 25 -9.84 2.29 -3.04
N GLU A 26 -10.16 2.84 -1.86
CA GLU A 26 -11.18 3.87 -1.73
C GLU A 26 -10.70 5.20 -2.35
N GLU A 27 -11.56 5.89 -3.10
CA GLU A 27 -11.22 7.09 -3.90
C GLU A 27 -10.58 8.23 -3.10
N GLY A 28 -10.93 8.38 -1.83
CA GLY A 28 -10.40 9.39 -0.92
C GLY A 28 -9.24 8.92 -0.03
N LEU A 29 -8.79 7.67 -0.16
CA LEU A 29 -7.72 7.16 0.70
C LEU A 29 -6.41 7.87 0.39
N ARG A 30 -5.84 8.47 1.43
CA ARG A 30 -4.51 9.07 1.42
C ARG A 30 -3.78 8.71 2.69
N VAL A 31 -2.54 8.24 2.56
CA VAL A 31 -1.75 7.82 3.71
C VAL A 31 -0.35 8.41 3.61
N THR A 32 -0.01 9.26 4.57
CA THR A 32 1.36 9.74 4.74
C THR A 32 2.16 8.68 5.49
N ALA A 33 3.26 8.21 4.90
CA ALA A 33 4.06 7.15 5.50
C ALA A 33 5.52 7.22 5.05
N ARG A 34 6.39 6.59 5.83
CA ARG A 34 7.80 6.42 5.50
C ARG A 34 8.10 4.94 5.25
N PRO A 35 8.58 4.56 4.06
CA PRO A 35 9.10 3.22 3.84
C PRO A 35 10.43 3.06 4.60
N GLU A 36 10.54 1.97 5.34
CA GLU A 36 11.74 1.60 6.08
C GLU A 36 12.53 0.59 5.24
N ALA A 37 13.80 0.89 4.97
CA ALA A 37 14.72 -0.05 4.35
C ALA A 37 15.55 -0.76 5.44
N ALA A 38 15.67 -2.09 5.33
CA ALA A 38 16.60 -2.86 6.16
C ALA A 38 17.86 -3.16 5.34
N GLU A 39 19.00 -3.37 5.99
CA GLU A 39 20.23 -3.73 5.27
C GLU A 39 20.01 -4.98 4.41
N GLY A 40 20.24 -4.85 3.09
CA GLY A 40 20.06 -5.93 2.13
C GLY A 40 18.61 -6.22 1.72
N ILE A 41 17.61 -5.46 2.20
CA ILE A 41 16.21 -5.57 1.80
C ILE A 41 15.69 -4.18 1.45
N GLU A 42 15.39 -3.95 0.18
CA GLU A 42 14.66 -2.75 -0.21
C GLU A 42 13.24 -2.81 0.38
N ARG A 43 12.88 -1.79 1.19
CA ARG A 43 11.51 -1.51 1.68
C ARG A 43 10.85 -2.62 2.52
N ALA A 44 11.51 -3.06 3.60
CA ALA A 44 11.06 -4.16 4.46
C ALA A 44 9.78 -3.87 5.29
N ALA A 45 9.50 -2.60 5.59
CA ALA A 45 8.36 -2.19 6.40
C ALA A 45 7.89 -0.78 6.03
N LEU A 46 6.73 -0.40 6.57
CA LEU A 46 6.18 0.93 6.43
C LEU A 46 5.90 1.52 7.82
N THR A 47 6.23 2.79 8.04
CA THR A 47 5.80 3.54 9.22
C THR A 47 4.74 4.54 8.79
N VAL A 48 3.50 4.38 9.23
CA VAL A 48 2.45 5.40 9.02
C VAL A 48 2.75 6.57 9.93
N VAL A 49 2.59 7.77 9.39
CA VAL A 49 3.02 9.01 10.03
C VAL A 49 1.82 9.92 10.23
N ASP A 50 1.59 10.34 11.47
CA ASP A 50 0.58 11.33 11.79
C ASP A 50 1.06 12.76 11.47
N GLY A 51 0.11 13.63 11.11
CA GLY A 51 0.27 14.88 10.34
C GLY A 51 1.19 15.99 10.90
N ASP A 52 1.94 15.74 11.96
CA ASP A 52 2.92 16.69 12.51
C ASP A 52 4.35 16.47 11.98
N THR A 53 4.61 15.37 11.26
CA THR A 53 5.94 15.11 10.69
C THR A 53 6.10 15.85 9.36
N PRO A 54 7.16 16.67 9.19
CA PRO A 54 7.40 17.35 7.93
C PRO A 54 7.60 16.38 6.76
N VAL A 55 6.91 16.63 5.64
CA VAL A 55 7.17 15.95 4.37
C VAL A 55 8.60 16.29 3.92
N GLY A 56 9.42 15.26 3.72
CA GLY A 56 10.88 15.35 3.60
C GLY A 56 11.57 14.37 4.56
N ASN A 57 12.82 13.98 4.28
CA ASN A 57 13.53 12.88 4.99
C ASN A 57 12.97 11.47 4.77
N GLY A 58 12.50 11.18 3.55
CA GLY A 58 12.02 9.85 3.17
C GLY A 58 10.56 9.57 3.53
N VAL A 59 9.87 10.50 4.19
CA VAL A 59 8.40 10.47 4.36
C VAL A 59 7.76 10.83 3.03
N GLU A 60 6.81 10.01 2.61
CA GLU A 60 5.97 10.23 1.44
C GLU A 60 4.60 10.73 1.87
N ASP A 61 4.13 11.79 1.21
CA ASP A 61 2.86 12.44 1.53
C ASP A 61 1.65 11.57 1.16
N ASP A 62 1.82 10.75 0.11
CA ASP A 62 0.85 9.75 -0.31
C ASP A 62 1.54 8.44 -0.73
N ILE A 63 1.66 7.51 0.21
CA ILE A 63 2.24 6.18 -0.05
C ILE A 63 1.31 5.31 -0.91
N VAL A 64 0.03 5.70 -1.05
CA VAL A 64 -0.95 4.96 -1.86
C VAL A 64 -0.56 5.03 -3.33
N ASP A 65 -0.02 6.16 -3.79
CA ASP A 65 0.51 6.32 -5.16
C ASP A 65 1.67 5.35 -5.43
N SER A 66 2.60 5.22 -4.50
CA SER A 66 3.70 4.26 -4.60
C SER A 66 3.22 2.81 -4.63
N LEU A 67 2.16 2.48 -3.89
CA LEU A 67 1.54 1.15 -3.94
C LEU A 67 0.88 0.88 -5.30
N ILE A 68 0.20 1.88 -5.87
CA ILE A 68 -0.40 1.79 -7.21
C ILE A 68 0.69 1.50 -8.24
N GLU A 69 1.78 2.28 -8.23
CA GLU A 69 2.90 2.08 -9.14
C GLU A 69 3.51 0.68 -9.01
N ALA A 70 3.83 0.25 -7.79
CA ALA A 70 4.40 -1.07 -7.53
C ALA A 70 3.50 -2.22 -8.01
N VAL A 71 2.18 -2.09 -7.84
CA VAL A 71 1.22 -3.10 -8.32
C VAL A 71 1.16 -3.14 -9.84
N LEU A 72 1.15 -1.99 -10.51
CA LEU A 72 1.12 -1.91 -11.98
C LEU A 72 2.43 -2.46 -12.58
N ASP A 73 3.58 -2.14 -11.98
CA ASP A 73 4.88 -2.70 -12.36
C ASP A 73 4.94 -4.22 -12.19
N GLY A 74 4.20 -4.75 -11.21
CA GLY A 74 4.05 -6.19 -10.96
C GLY A 74 3.04 -6.92 -11.85
N ASP A 75 2.53 -6.29 -12.92
CA ASP A 75 1.43 -6.78 -13.78
C ASP A 75 0.09 -7.00 -13.02
N GLY A 76 -0.09 -6.34 -11.88
CA GLY A 76 -1.35 -6.31 -11.13
C GLY A 76 -2.35 -5.31 -11.72
N GLN A 77 -3.57 -5.33 -11.22
CA GLN A 77 -4.62 -4.38 -11.60
C GLN A 77 -5.05 -3.55 -10.40
N VAL A 78 -5.42 -2.29 -10.64
CA VAL A 78 -5.90 -1.36 -9.63
C VAL A 78 -7.35 -0.97 -9.93
N VAL A 79 -8.20 -0.96 -8.90
CA VAL A 79 -9.60 -0.56 -8.99
C VAL A 79 -9.90 0.44 -7.87
N PHE A 80 -10.50 1.56 -8.23
CA PHE A 80 -11.00 2.54 -7.27
C PHE A 80 -12.48 2.28 -6.98
N VAL A 81 -12.86 2.43 -5.71
CA VAL A 81 -14.23 2.27 -5.21
C VAL A 81 -14.64 3.47 -4.35
N PRO A 82 -15.93 3.75 -4.18
CA PRO A 82 -16.38 4.83 -3.31
C PRO A 82 -15.90 4.64 -1.85
N ASP A 83 -15.68 5.75 -1.15
CA ASP A 83 -15.32 5.75 0.27
C ASP A 83 -16.31 4.95 1.13
N GLY A 84 -15.77 4.16 2.07
CA GLY A 84 -16.53 3.25 2.93
C GLY A 84 -16.93 1.91 2.30
N ALA A 85 -16.62 1.66 1.02
CA ALA A 85 -16.94 0.40 0.36
C ALA A 85 -16.15 -0.81 0.90
N LEU A 86 -14.99 -0.57 1.52
CA LEU A 86 -14.09 -1.62 2.01
C LEU A 86 -14.23 -1.93 3.50
N GLY A 87 -15.07 -1.18 4.24
CA GLY A 87 -15.39 -1.46 5.64
C GLY A 87 -14.15 -1.50 6.53
N ASP A 88 -13.90 -2.66 7.17
CA ASP A 88 -12.80 -2.85 8.12
C ASP A 88 -11.41 -3.02 7.47
N ALA A 89 -11.28 -2.82 6.15
CA ALA A 89 -10.00 -2.94 5.44
C ALA A 89 -9.20 -1.63 5.36
N ASP A 90 -9.57 -0.61 6.14
CA ASP A 90 -8.87 0.68 6.22
C ASP A 90 -8.63 1.33 4.85
N GLY A 91 -9.64 1.26 3.98
CA GLY A 91 -9.65 1.92 2.67
C GLY A 91 -8.80 1.26 1.58
N ILE A 92 -8.09 0.16 1.85
CA ILE A 92 -7.26 -0.53 0.85
C ILE A 92 -7.19 -2.04 1.07
N ALA A 93 -7.30 -2.80 0.00
CA ALA A 93 -7.25 -4.26 0.07
C ALA A 93 -6.69 -4.90 -1.20
N ALA A 94 -6.05 -6.06 -1.06
CA ALA A 94 -5.42 -6.76 -2.17
C ALA A 94 -5.78 -8.24 -2.20
N ALA A 95 -6.09 -8.74 -3.40
CA ALA A 95 -6.13 -10.17 -3.71
C ALA A 95 -4.76 -10.62 -4.22
N LEU A 96 -4.21 -11.69 -3.63
CA LEU A 96 -2.87 -12.20 -3.94
C LEU A 96 -2.92 -13.34 -4.97
N ARG A 97 -1.88 -13.47 -5.79
CA ARG A 97 -1.74 -14.52 -6.81
C ARG A 97 -1.57 -15.92 -6.22
N TYR A 98 -1.01 -16.07 -5.01
CA TYR A 98 -0.71 -17.37 -4.36
C TYR A 98 -0.61 -17.30 -2.83
#